data_AF-A0A8H7CTP9-F1
#
_entry.id   AF-A0A8H7CTP9-F1
#
_cell.length_a   1.000
_cell.length_b   1.000
_cell.length_c   1.000
_cell.angle_alpha   90.00
_cell.angle_beta   90.00
_cell.angle_gamma   90.00
#
_symmetry.space_group_name_H-M   'P 1'
#
loop_
_entity.id
_entity.type
_entity.pdbx_description
1 polymer ?
#
loop_
_entity_poly.entity_id
_entity_poly.type
_entity_poly.pdbx_seq_one_letter_code
_entity_poly.pdbx_strand_id
1 'polypeptide(L)'
;MSARVHTNPSNRAKARDALEKKVVFKSVLDSPFRVPWPSVPTNLQNLALACTNSLLEGVGQYQSNKKRKIDVDGPTEDTDVVLPDADIAAHSEETPAPAVLSHLVIGINAVTKRLDAQIRSLRKTSPYLRGAEATLAKAVGLRRIAVIAMDIDTPGLAAFTSILDSVPTLTAPWLTSQAASASPAQQLIPTHVKHLRTTAPKDMKMAKLLRAEGKAAARARKKSKAKPMAATTITTAP
;
A
#
# COMPACT_ATOMS: atom_id res chain seq x y z
N MET A 1 21.01 -10.74 23.20
CA MET A 1 19.72 -10.61 22.48
C MET A 1 19.76 -11.51 21.26
N SER A 2 18.99 -12.61 21.24
CA SER A 2 18.98 -13.58 20.13
C SER A 2 17.91 -13.19 19.10
N ALA A 3 18.31 -12.95 17.86
CA ALA A 3 17.40 -12.57 16.78
C ALA A 3 16.64 -13.81 16.27
N ARG A 4 15.32 -13.84 16.48
CA ARG A 4 14.44 -14.92 16.01
C ARG A 4 14.27 -14.80 14.48
N VAL A 5 14.86 -15.73 13.74
CA VAL A 5 14.72 -15.79 12.26
C VAL A 5 13.49 -16.64 11.92
N HIS A 6 12.39 -16.00 11.57
CA HIS A 6 11.25 -16.69 10.96
C HIS A 6 11.59 -17.06 9.52
N THR A 7 11.84 -18.36 9.28
CA THR A 7 11.88 -18.90 7.92
C THR A 7 10.56 -19.57 7.65
N ASN A 8 9.76 -19.02 6.72
CA ASN A 8 8.53 -19.65 6.26
C ASN A 8 8.88 -20.48 5.01
N PRO A 9 8.98 -21.81 5.09
CA PRO A 9 9.41 -22.63 3.97
C PRO A 9 8.32 -22.70 2.90
N SER A 10 8.48 -21.96 1.81
CA SER A 10 7.58 -22.08 0.65
C SER A 10 7.68 -23.48 0.02
N ASN A 11 6.58 -24.00 -0.54
CA ASN A 11 6.57 -25.26 -1.31
C ASN A 11 7.53 -25.27 -2.53
N ARG A 12 8.13 -24.13 -2.89
CA ARG A 12 9.19 -24.00 -3.91
C ARG A 12 10.58 -24.38 -3.39
N ALA A 13 10.77 -24.52 -2.08
CA ALA A 13 12.05 -24.82 -1.45
C ALA A 13 12.47 -26.30 -1.61
N LYS A 14 11.51 -27.24 -1.66
CA LYS A 14 11.80 -28.69 -1.66
C LYS A 14 12.65 -29.17 -2.84
N ALA A 15 12.60 -28.52 -4.00
CA ALA A 15 13.44 -28.86 -5.16
C ALA A 15 14.84 -28.20 -5.14
N ARG A 16 15.12 -27.33 -4.16
CA ARG A 16 16.34 -26.49 -4.10
C ARG A 16 17.35 -26.92 -3.03
N ASP A 17 17.06 -27.97 -2.27
CA ASP A 17 17.92 -28.43 -1.17
C ASP A 17 18.86 -29.58 -1.55
N ALA A 18 18.79 -30.09 -2.79
CA ALA A 18 19.68 -31.14 -3.26
C ALA A 18 21.14 -30.69 -3.53
N LEU A 19 21.44 -29.38 -3.45
CA LEU A 19 22.81 -28.87 -3.63
C LEU A 19 23.26 -28.13 -2.38
N GLU A 20 24.41 -28.55 -1.84
CA GLU A 20 25.11 -27.84 -0.78
C GLU A 20 25.36 -26.38 -1.21
N LYS A 21 24.95 -25.45 -0.34
CA LYS A 21 25.14 -24.00 -0.56
C LYS A 21 26.19 -23.50 0.41
N LYS A 22 27.20 -22.82 -0.12
CA LYS A 22 28.15 -22.05 0.70
C LYS A 22 27.60 -20.65 0.96
N VAL A 23 27.84 -20.16 2.17
CA VAL A 23 27.55 -18.77 2.52
C VAL A 23 28.61 -17.88 1.90
N VAL A 24 28.19 -16.80 1.23
CA VAL A 24 29.05 -15.80 0.62
C VAL A 24 28.58 -14.43 1.06
N PHE A 25 29.47 -13.65 1.65
CA PHE A 25 29.22 -12.25 1.97
C PHE A 25 29.59 -11.37 0.76
N LYS A 26 28.68 -10.49 0.38
CA LYS A 26 28.92 -9.50 -0.67
C LYS A 26 28.98 -8.12 -0.03
N SER A 27 30.05 -7.39 -0.31
CA SER A 27 30.13 -5.97 0.04
C SER A 27 29.10 -5.20 -0.80
N VAL A 28 28.32 -4.36 -0.13
CA VAL A 28 27.30 -3.50 -0.72
C VAL A 28 27.45 -2.13 -0.07
N LEU A 29 27.55 -1.08 -0.88
CA LEU A 29 27.55 0.29 -0.38
C LEU A 29 26.16 0.62 0.19
N ASP A 30 26.12 1.05 1.45
CA ASP A 30 24.91 1.58 2.08
C ASP A 30 24.70 3.03 1.66
N SER A 31 23.45 3.43 1.45
CA SER A 31 23.15 4.85 1.20
C SER A 31 23.38 5.65 2.50
N PRO A 32 24.25 6.67 2.50
CA PRO A 32 24.46 7.54 3.65
C PRO A 32 23.28 8.49 3.89
N PHE A 33 22.45 8.68 2.87
CA PHE A 33 21.32 9.59 2.88
C PHE A 33 20.06 8.88 3.43
N ARG A 34 19.95 8.80 4.75
CA ARG A 34 18.73 8.37 5.43
C ARG A 34 17.97 9.60 5.93
N VAL A 35 16.73 9.78 5.47
CA VAL A 35 15.81 10.74 6.09
C VAL A 35 15.14 10.05 7.27
N PRO A 36 15.44 10.45 8.53
CA PRO A 36 14.69 9.98 9.67
C PRO A 36 13.28 10.59 9.62
N TRP A 37 12.29 9.81 10.01
CA TRP A 37 10.97 10.36 10.30
C TRP A 37 11.06 11.20 11.58
N PRO A 38 10.39 12.35 11.66
CA PRO A 38 10.35 13.14 12.89
C PRO A 38 9.72 12.30 14.01
N SER A 39 10.34 12.34 15.18
CA SER A 39 9.80 11.69 16.37
C SER A 39 8.71 12.59 16.93
N VAL A 40 7.45 12.15 16.83
CA VAL A 40 6.30 12.88 17.36
C VAL A 40 5.94 12.31 18.73
N PRO A 41 5.86 13.13 19.78
CA PRO A 41 5.37 12.72 21.10
C PRO A 41 4.02 11.98 21.04
N THR A 42 3.85 10.92 21.85
CA THR A 42 2.65 10.06 21.83
C THR A 42 1.35 10.82 22.15
N ASN A 43 1.41 11.83 23.01
CA ASN A 43 0.28 12.70 23.30
C ASN A 43 -0.21 13.43 22.03
N LEU A 44 0.71 13.96 21.22
CA LEU A 44 0.37 14.63 19.95
C LEU A 44 -0.19 13.62 18.92
N GLN A 45 0.37 12.41 18.87
CA GLN A 45 -0.14 11.33 18.01
C GLN A 45 -1.59 10.98 18.36
N ASN A 46 -1.88 10.79 19.64
CA ASN A 46 -3.21 10.43 20.13
C ASN A 46 -4.22 11.56 19.93
N LEU A 47 -3.80 12.81 20.18
CA LEU A 47 -4.63 13.98 19.97
C LEU A 47 -4.96 14.17 18.49
N ALA A 48 -3.95 14.09 17.61
CA ALA A 48 -4.17 14.13 16.16
C ALA A 48 -5.14 13.02 15.72
N LEU A 49 -4.97 11.79 16.23
CA LEU A 49 -5.89 10.69 15.92
C LEU A 49 -7.33 10.98 16.36
N ALA A 50 -7.52 11.45 17.59
CA ALA A 50 -8.84 11.78 18.12
C ALA A 50 -9.54 12.85 17.28
N CYS A 51 -8.82 13.94 16.96
CA CYS A 51 -9.33 14.98 16.07
C CYS A 51 -9.66 14.41 14.68
N THR A 52 -8.82 13.54 14.10
CA THR A 52 -9.11 12.95 12.78
C THR A 52 -10.34 12.07 12.79
N ASN A 53 -10.56 11.31 13.86
CA ASN A 53 -11.75 10.48 13.98
C ASN A 53 -13.02 11.32 14.10
N SER A 54 -12.98 12.41 14.88
CA SER A 54 -14.11 13.34 14.98
C SER A 54 -14.43 14.01 13.65
N LEU A 55 -13.40 14.40 12.88
CA LEU A 55 -13.59 14.99 11.56
C LEU A 55 -14.15 13.99 10.53
N LEU A 56 -13.79 12.71 10.66
CA LEU A 56 -14.21 11.62 9.77
C LEU A 56 -15.50 10.92 10.24
N GLU A 57 -16.10 11.39 11.32
CA GLU A 57 -17.35 10.85 11.83
C GLU A 57 -18.47 11.04 10.78
N GLY A 58 -19.32 10.01 10.60
CA GLY A 58 -20.36 10.00 9.58
C GLY A 58 -19.90 9.66 8.15
N VAL A 59 -18.61 9.80 7.81
CA VAL A 59 -18.10 9.47 6.47
C VAL A 59 -18.30 7.99 6.12
N GLY A 60 -18.01 7.08 7.05
CA GLY A 60 -18.19 5.64 6.84
C GLY A 60 -19.64 5.21 6.68
N GLN A 61 -20.57 5.88 7.37
CA GLN A 61 -22.01 5.63 7.24
C GLN A 61 -22.50 6.05 5.85
N TYR A 62 -22.11 7.24 5.39
CA TYR A 62 -22.42 7.73 4.05
C TYR A 62 -21.89 6.80 2.94
N GLN A 63 -20.63 6.36 3.03
CA GLN A 63 -20.04 5.45 2.03
C GLN A 63 -20.73 4.07 2.01
N SER A 64 -21.14 3.56 3.17
CA SER A 64 -21.84 2.29 3.28
C SER A 64 -23.23 2.36 2.66
N ASN A 65 -23.96 3.46 2.91
CA ASN A 65 -25.29 3.70 2.34
C ASN A 65 -25.22 3.88 0.82
N LYS A 66 -24.19 4.57 0.31
CA LYS A 66 -23.98 4.72 -1.14
C LYS A 66 -23.70 3.39 -1.84
N LYS A 67 -22.87 2.51 -1.25
CA LYS A 67 -22.59 1.18 -1.81
C LYS A 67 -23.85 0.31 -1.84
N ARG A 68 -24.66 0.34 -0.78
CA ARG A 68 -25.95 -0.36 -0.74
C ARG A 68 -26.92 0.12 -1.81
N LYS A 69 -27.00 1.44 -2.08
CA LYS A 69 -27.82 1.95 -3.19
C LYS A 69 -27.33 1.46 -4.57
N ILE A 70 -26.02 1.44 -4.80
CA ILE A 70 -25.44 0.96 -6.07
C ILE A 70 -25.74 -0.53 -6.31
N ASP A 71 -25.71 -1.35 -5.26
CA ASP A 71 -26.04 -2.79 -5.37
C ASP A 71 -27.54 -3.03 -5.56
N VAL A 72 -28.41 -2.09 -5.14
CA VAL A 72 -29.88 -2.16 -5.32
C VAL A 72 -30.31 -1.68 -6.72
N ASP A 73 -29.59 -0.73 -7.33
CA ASP A 73 -29.89 -0.21 -8.67
C ASP A 73 -29.10 -0.92 -9.80
N GLY A 74 -28.49 -2.08 -9.51
CA GLY A 74 -27.89 -2.94 -10.55
C GLY A 74 -28.94 -3.45 -11.54
N PRO A 75 -28.58 -3.72 -12.82
CA PRO A 75 -29.55 -4.09 -13.84
C PRO A 75 -30.20 -5.42 -13.47
N THR A 76 -31.42 -5.35 -12.96
CA THR A 76 -32.26 -6.51 -12.70
C THR A 76 -32.81 -6.92 -14.06
N GLU A 77 -32.30 -8.02 -14.60
CA GLU A 77 -32.93 -8.68 -15.75
C GLU A 77 -34.36 -9.08 -15.36
N ASP A 78 -35.27 -8.72 -16.26
CA ASP A 78 -36.70 -8.92 -16.30
C ASP A 78 -37.22 -10.11 -15.48
N THR A 79 -37.98 -9.82 -14.42
CA THR A 79 -39.05 -10.71 -13.96
C THR A 79 -40.28 -9.88 -13.63
N ASP A 80 -41.17 -9.78 -14.62
CA ASP A 80 -42.52 -9.25 -14.48
C ASP A 80 -43.35 -10.16 -13.56
N VAL A 81 -43.56 -9.72 -12.31
CA VAL A 81 -44.72 -10.15 -11.52
C VAL A 81 -45.29 -8.94 -10.79
N VAL A 82 -46.43 -8.46 -11.30
CA VAL A 82 -47.29 -7.45 -10.66
C VAL A 82 -48.11 -8.12 -9.57
N LEU A 83 -48.18 -7.51 -8.38
CA LEU A 83 -49.41 -7.17 -7.62
C LEU A 83 -49.06 -6.42 -6.29
N PRO A 84 -50.01 -5.64 -5.72
CA PRO A 84 -49.70 -4.42 -4.98
C PRO A 84 -49.98 -4.49 -3.46
N ASP A 85 -49.68 -3.36 -2.82
CA ASP A 85 -50.08 -2.88 -1.49
C ASP A 85 -49.37 -3.46 -0.24
N ALA A 86 -48.36 -2.72 0.22
CA ALA A 86 -48.20 -2.41 1.65
C ALA A 86 -47.31 -1.17 1.84
N ASP A 87 -47.91 -0.16 2.48
CA ASP A 87 -47.29 1.05 2.99
C ASP A 87 -46.00 0.78 3.78
N ILE A 88 -44.84 1.11 3.21
CA ILE A 88 -43.69 1.57 3.99
C ILE A 88 -43.11 2.77 3.27
N ALA A 89 -43.66 3.95 3.58
CA ALA A 89 -42.98 5.22 3.42
C ALA A 89 -41.71 5.22 4.28
N ALA A 90 -40.66 4.54 3.81
CA ALA A 90 -39.32 4.75 4.31
C ALA A 90 -38.85 6.07 3.69
N HIS A 91 -39.03 7.15 4.44
CA HIS A 91 -38.31 8.40 4.24
C HIS A 91 -36.83 8.06 4.07
N SER A 92 -36.39 7.99 2.81
CA SER A 92 -34.98 8.06 2.47
C SER A 92 -34.55 9.47 2.83
N GLU A 93 -34.25 9.71 4.10
CA GLU A 93 -33.42 10.83 4.48
C GLU A 93 -32.11 10.64 3.72
N GLU A 94 -32.01 11.34 2.60
CA GLU A 94 -30.78 11.47 1.85
C GLU A 94 -29.82 12.25 2.75
N THR A 95 -29.08 11.51 3.59
CA THR A 95 -28.08 12.10 4.46
C THR A 95 -27.16 12.95 3.58
N PRO A 96 -27.11 14.28 3.78
CA PRO A 96 -26.35 15.16 2.90
C PRO A 96 -24.88 14.73 2.93
N ALA A 97 -24.24 14.76 1.76
CA ALA A 97 -22.85 14.36 1.65
C ALA A 97 -21.98 15.15 2.65
N PRO A 98 -21.22 14.47 3.53
CA PRO A 98 -20.34 15.16 4.46
C PRO A 98 -19.38 16.08 3.69
N ALA A 99 -19.32 17.37 4.08
CA ALA A 99 -18.47 18.36 3.41
C ALA A 99 -16.98 17.97 3.38
N VAL A 100 -16.54 17.11 4.29
CA VAL A 100 -15.18 16.58 4.37
C VAL A 100 -14.83 15.69 3.16
N LEU A 101 -15.82 15.05 2.53
CA LEU A 101 -15.60 14.09 1.44
C LEU A 101 -14.99 14.72 0.17
N SER A 102 -15.29 15.98 -0.14
CA SER A 102 -14.72 16.67 -1.31
C SER A 102 -13.22 16.93 -1.15
N HIS A 103 -12.74 17.03 0.09
CA HIS A 103 -11.36 17.36 0.40
C HIS A 103 -10.52 16.14 0.83
N LEU A 104 -11.17 14.99 1.05
CA LEU A 104 -10.52 13.76 1.51
C LEU A 104 -10.03 12.90 0.34
N VAL A 105 -8.74 12.53 0.35
CA VAL A 105 -8.19 11.54 -0.59
C VAL A 105 -7.60 10.37 0.16
N ILE A 106 -7.98 9.17 -0.28
CA ILE A 106 -7.61 7.92 0.37
C ILE A 106 -6.85 7.03 -0.60
N GLY A 107 -5.75 6.45 -0.13
CA GLY A 107 -4.97 5.46 -0.84
C GLY A 107 -3.74 6.04 -1.53
N ILE A 108 -2.68 5.23 -1.59
CA ILE A 108 -1.34 5.66 -2.02
C ILE A 108 -1.38 6.30 -3.41
N ASN A 109 -1.95 5.61 -4.41
CA ASN A 109 -1.95 6.10 -5.79
C ASN A 109 -2.80 7.36 -5.99
N ALA A 110 -3.90 7.49 -5.25
CA ALA A 110 -4.77 8.65 -5.34
C ALA A 110 -4.11 9.87 -4.69
N VAL A 111 -3.49 9.66 -3.52
CA VAL A 111 -2.71 10.68 -2.82
C VAL A 111 -1.50 11.09 -3.64
N THR A 112 -0.73 10.17 -4.24
CA THR A 112 0.42 10.54 -5.08
C THR A 112 -0.01 11.34 -6.31
N LYS A 113 -1.09 10.96 -6.99
CA LYS A 113 -1.61 11.72 -8.15
C LYS A 113 -2.08 13.11 -7.76
N ARG A 114 -2.79 13.25 -6.64
CA ARG A 114 -3.23 14.55 -6.13
C ARG A 114 -2.05 15.39 -5.66
N LEU A 115 -1.09 14.80 -4.97
CA LEU A 115 0.15 15.46 -4.58
C LEU A 115 0.94 15.88 -5.82
N ASP A 116 1.06 15.09 -6.88
CA ASP A 116 1.76 15.52 -8.10
C ASP A 116 1.07 16.73 -8.78
N ALA A 117 -0.26 16.80 -8.70
CA ALA A 117 -1.02 17.98 -9.12
C ALA A 117 -0.80 19.19 -8.19
N GLN A 118 -0.82 18.98 -6.87
CA GLN A 118 -0.69 20.01 -5.83
C GLN A 118 0.76 20.43 -5.53
N ILE A 119 1.77 19.62 -5.83
CA ILE A 119 3.21 19.92 -5.63
C ILE A 119 3.65 21.08 -6.51
N ARG A 120 2.87 21.42 -7.55
CA ARG A 120 3.00 22.69 -8.28
C ARG A 120 2.63 23.92 -7.43
N SER A 121 2.04 23.77 -6.25
CA SER A 121 1.51 24.85 -5.40
C SER A 121 1.69 24.67 -3.87
N LEU A 122 2.89 24.28 -3.42
CA LEU A 122 3.36 24.26 -2.01
C LEU A 122 3.04 23.02 -1.14
N ARG A 123 4.01 22.68 -0.29
CA ARG A 123 4.12 21.43 0.48
C ARG A 123 4.09 21.67 1.99
N LYS A 124 3.30 20.86 2.70
CA LYS A 124 3.58 20.33 4.05
C LYS A 124 3.01 18.90 4.14
N THR A 125 3.73 17.96 4.74
CA THR A 125 3.25 16.59 5.05
C THR A 125 3.68 16.20 6.47
N SER A 126 2.84 15.39 7.15
CA SER A 126 2.96 15.00 8.56
C SER A 126 3.03 13.46 8.70
N PRO A 127 3.68 12.90 9.75
CA PRO A 127 4.04 11.48 9.79
C PRO A 127 2.91 10.53 10.24
N TYR A 128 3.19 9.27 10.00
CA TYR A 128 2.36 8.07 10.20
C TYR A 128 2.09 7.72 11.67
N LEU A 129 0.82 7.42 11.99
CA LEU A 129 0.34 7.00 13.31
C LEU A 129 0.25 5.47 13.39
N ARG A 130 1.16 4.82 14.12
CA ARG A 130 1.18 3.36 14.24
C ARG A 130 0.02 2.88 15.13
N GLY A 131 -0.89 2.08 14.57
CA GLY A 131 -2.08 1.58 15.27
C GLY A 131 -3.38 2.36 15.00
N ALA A 132 -3.29 3.55 14.41
CA ALA A 132 -4.44 4.35 13.98
C ALA A 132 -5.17 3.78 12.75
N GLU A 133 -4.50 2.94 11.96
CA GLU A 133 -5.04 2.43 10.69
C GLU A 133 -6.40 1.73 10.86
N ALA A 134 -6.56 0.93 11.91
CA ALA A 134 -7.80 0.19 12.14
C ALA A 134 -8.96 1.12 12.56
N THR A 135 -8.67 2.10 13.40
CA THR A 135 -9.66 3.08 13.88
C THR A 135 -10.11 3.99 12.73
N LEU A 136 -9.17 4.49 11.92
CA LEU A 136 -9.46 5.31 10.74
C LEU A 136 -10.17 4.51 9.64
N ALA A 137 -9.75 3.26 9.40
CA ALA A 137 -10.42 2.37 8.46
C ALA A 137 -11.89 2.15 8.86
N LYS A 138 -12.17 1.98 10.16
CA LYS A 138 -13.53 1.87 10.68
C LYS A 138 -14.32 3.17 10.50
N ALA A 139 -13.75 4.33 10.85
CA ALA A 139 -14.43 5.63 10.73
C ALA A 139 -14.82 5.98 9.28
N VAL A 140 -13.97 5.62 8.32
CA VAL A 140 -14.17 5.89 6.89
C VAL A 140 -14.95 4.77 6.18
N GLY A 141 -15.16 3.62 6.82
CA GLY A 141 -15.88 2.49 6.21
C GLY A 141 -15.06 1.68 5.20
N LEU A 142 -13.74 1.61 5.39
CA LEU A 142 -12.82 0.85 4.55
C LEU A 142 -12.21 -0.34 5.31
N ARG A 143 -11.76 -1.38 4.57
CA ARG A 143 -11.16 -2.57 5.19
C ARG A 143 -9.80 -2.28 5.83
N ARG A 144 -8.97 -1.45 5.18
CA ARG A 144 -7.65 -0.99 5.64
C ARG A 144 -7.34 0.35 5.00
N ILE A 145 -6.68 1.24 5.73
CA ILE A 145 -6.19 2.52 5.20
C ILE A 145 -4.73 2.67 5.62
N ALA A 146 -3.87 2.95 4.64
CA ALA A 146 -2.44 3.19 4.87
C ALA A 146 -2.07 4.69 4.80
N VAL A 147 -2.77 5.46 3.96
CA VAL A 147 -2.49 6.88 3.72
C VAL A 147 -3.79 7.64 3.53
N ILE A 148 -3.91 8.78 4.21
CA ILE A 148 -4.98 9.77 4.08
C ILE A 148 -4.33 11.13 3.82
N ALA A 149 -4.89 11.89 2.90
CA ALA A 149 -4.56 13.30 2.71
C ALA A 149 -5.85 14.13 2.81
N MET A 150 -5.73 15.31 3.41
CA MET A 150 -6.79 16.32 3.53
C MET A 150 -6.27 17.63 2.94
N ASP A 151 -7.15 18.37 2.27
CA ASP A 151 -6.81 19.70 1.75
C ASP A 151 -6.71 20.73 2.88
N ILE A 152 -5.92 21.79 2.70
CA ILE A 152 -5.77 22.83 3.72
C ILE A 152 -7.08 23.58 3.99
N ASP A 153 -7.93 23.67 2.97
CA ASP A 153 -9.24 24.34 3.02
C ASP A 153 -10.35 23.43 3.58
N THR A 154 -10.01 22.25 4.11
CA THR A 154 -11.00 21.33 4.68
C THR A 154 -11.65 21.97 5.92
N PRO A 155 -12.99 22.11 5.98
CA PRO A 155 -13.66 22.66 7.16
C PRO A 155 -13.37 21.80 8.39
N GLY A 156 -13.06 22.43 9.52
CA GLY A 156 -12.68 21.74 10.75
C GLY A 156 -11.19 21.39 10.86
N LEU A 157 -10.38 21.64 9.82
CA LEU A 157 -8.93 21.40 9.86
C LEU A 157 -8.17 22.41 10.73
N ALA A 158 -8.78 23.56 11.07
CA ALA A 158 -8.18 24.56 11.96
C ALA A 158 -7.78 23.98 13.34
N ALA A 159 -8.47 22.94 13.81
CA ALA A 159 -8.09 22.25 15.04
C ALA A 159 -6.73 21.51 14.94
N PHE A 160 -6.25 21.25 13.73
CA PHE A 160 -4.99 20.54 13.47
C PHE A 160 -3.80 21.45 13.26
N THR A 161 -4.00 22.72 12.92
CA THR A 161 -2.89 23.61 12.56
C THR A 161 -1.90 23.78 13.71
N SER A 162 -2.41 23.94 14.94
CA SER A 162 -1.59 24.01 16.15
C SER A 162 -0.78 22.74 16.41
N ILE A 163 -1.35 21.56 16.13
CA ILE A 163 -0.68 20.27 16.25
C ILE A 163 0.39 20.16 15.15
N LEU A 164 0.05 20.52 13.91
CA LEU A 164 0.95 20.44 12.77
C LEU A 164 2.14 21.37 12.88
N ASP A 165 1.97 22.55 13.48
CA ASP A 165 3.06 23.49 13.74
C ASP A 165 4.04 22.98 14.81
N SER A 166 3.59 22.10 15.70
CA SER A 166 4.45 21.43 16.68
C SER A 166 5.27 20.27 16.08
N VAL A 167 4.91 19.77 14.89
CA VAL A 167 5.61 18.66 14.24
C VAL A 167 6.81 19.19 13.44
N PRO A 168 8.03 18.67 13.68
CA PRO A 168 9.20 19.09 12.91
C PRO A 168 8.99 18.84 11.41
N THR A 169 9.24 19.86 10.60
CA THR A 169 9.19 19.73 9.14
C THR A 169 10.31 18.79 8.67
N LEU A 170 9.93 17.75 7.93
CA LEU A 170 10.86 16.76 7.42
C LEU A 170 11.68 17.36 6.27
N THR A 171 12.98 17.55 6.49
CA THR A 171 13.91 18.03 5.48
C THR A 171 14.65 16.87 4.84
N ALA A 172 14.78 16.90 3.52
CA ALA A 172 15.57 15.93 2.77
C ALA A 172 16.96 16.53 2.54
N PRO A 173 18.01 16.11 3.26
CA PRO A 173 19.32 16.76 3.21
C PRO A 173 19.97 16.70 1.82
N TRP A 174 19.58 15.72 0.99
CA TRP A 174 20.02 15.62 -0.40
C TRP A 174 19.29 16.58 -1.37
N LEU A 175 18.19 17.20 -0.95
CA LEU A 175 17.48 18.24 -1.71
C LEU A 175 17.83 19.65 -1.21
N THR A 176 18.29 19.80 0.04
CA THR A 176 18.60 21.11 0.66
C THR A 176 19.99 21.65 0.24
N SER A 177 20.58 21.13 -0.84
CA SER A 177 21.88 21.60 -1.32
C SER A 177 21.75 22.99 -1.97
N GLN A 178 22.53 23.96 -1.47
CA GLN A 178 23.11 25.04 -2.31
C GLN A 178 22.30 26.36 -2.55
N ALA A 179 21.48 26.84 -1.62
CA ALA A 179 20.88 28.20 -1.78
C ALA A 179 21.21 29.22 -0.67
N ALA A 180 21.57 28.82 0.57
CA ALA A 180 21.44 29.76 1.69
C ALA A 180 22.59 29.85 2.72
N SER A 181 23.79 29.31 2.50
CA SER A 181 24.88 29.53 3.48
C SER A 181 26.28 29.48 2.87
N ALA A 182 26.98 30.60 3.01
CA ALA A 182 28.36 30.85 2.65
C ALA A 182 29.36 30.07 3.51
N SER A 183 29.51 28.76 3.26
CA SER A 183 30.66 27.97 3.75
C SER A 183 30.93 26.82 2.77
N PRO A 184 32.10 26.76 2.10
CA PRO A 184 32.37 25.85 1.00
C PRO A 184 32.81 24.43 1.43
N ALA A 185 32.56 24.03 2.68
CA ALA A 185 32.83 22.67 3.12
C ALA A 185 31.59 21.81 2.87
N GLN A 186 31.47 21.24 1.66
CA GLN A 186 30.59 20.11 1.42
C GLN A 186 30.92 19.05 2.47
N GLN A 187 30.03 18.85 3.43
CA GLN A 187 30.24 17.90 4.52
C GLN A 187 30.35 16.50 3.89
N LEU A 188 31.58 16.01 3.75
CA LEU A 188 31.84 14.67 3.25
C LEU A 188 31.27 13.66 4.24
N ILE A 189 30.20 12.97 3.85
CA ILE A 189 29.61 11.92 4.67
C ILE A 189 30.41 10.63 4.43
N PRO A 190 30.94 9.99 5.49
CA PRO A 190 31.67 8.74 5.34
C PRO A 190 30.78 7.65 4.74
N THR A 191 31.32 6.91 3.77
CA THR A 191 30.61 5.79 3.15
C THR A 191 30.61 4.59 4.09
N HIS A 192 29.46 3.90 4.16
CA HIS A 192 29.33 2.71 4.99
C HIS A 192 29.17 1.48 4.10
N VAL A 193 30.10 0.52 4.20
CA VAL A 193 30.06 -0.72 3.43
C VAL A 193 29.41 -1.83 4.27
N LYS A 194 28.24 -2.28 3.86
CA LYS A 194 27.54 -3.41 4.48
C LYS A 194 27.93 -4.73 3.81
N HIS A 195 27.87 -5.81 4.58
CA HIS A 195 28.05 -7.17 4.06
C HIS A 195 26.72 -7.90 4.01
N LEU A 196 26.20 -8.12 2.80
CA LEU A 196 24.98 -8.90 2.60
C LEU A 196 25.32 -10.39 2.56
N ARG A 197 24.71 -11.16 3.47
CA ARG A 197 24.80 -12.62 3.46
C ARG A 197 23.98 -13.18 2.30
N THR A 198 24.65 -13.84 1.36
CA THR A 198 24.01 -14.56 0.25
C THR A 198 24.44 -16.02 0.23
N THR A 199 23.71 -16.87 -0.47
CA THR A 199 24.08 -18.28 -0.65
C THR A 199 24.47 -18.53 -2.10
N ALA A 200 25.61 -19.16 -2.32
CA ALA A 200 26.03 -19.64 -3.63
C ALA A 200 26.06 -21.18 -3.64
N PRO A 201 25.75 -21.84 -4.78
CA PRO A 201 26.00 -23.26 -4.93
C PRO A 201 27.48 -23.57 -4.68
N LYS A 202 27.78 -24.66 -3.96
CA LYS A 202 29.14 -25.16 -3.80
C LYS A 202 29.72 -25.54 -5.16
N ASP A 203 28.93 -26.28 -5.96
CA ASP A 203 29.27 -26.67 -7.33
C ASP A 203 28.44 -25.93 -8.38
N MET A 204 29.02 -24.87 -8.94
CA MET A 204 28.35 -24.02 -9.93
C MET A 204 28.03 -24.73 -11.24
N LYS A 205 28.82 -25.73 -11.65
CA LYS A 205 28.61 -26.49 -12.90
C LYS A 205 27.38 -27.39 -12.80
N MET A 206 27.30 -28.22 -11.76
CA MET A 206 26.14 -29.10 -11.51
C MET A 206 24.86 -28.28 -11.29
N ALA A 207 24.95 -27.18 -10.55
CA ALA A 207 23.82 -26.26 -10.37
C ALA A 207 23.31 -25.64 -11.68
N LYS A 208 24.20 -25.37 -12.65
CA LYS A 208 23.81 -24.85 -13.97
C LYS A 208 23.11 -25.92 -14.80
N LEU A 209 23.62 -27.16 -14.81
CA LEU A 209 23.01 -28.28 -15.53
C LEU A 209 21.59 -28.57 -15.02
N LEU A 210 21.41 -28.71 -13.70
CA LEU A 210 20.08 -28.94 -13.11
C LEU A 210 19.09 -27.79 -13.35
N ARG A 211 19.58 -26.54 -13.43
CA ARG A 211 18.73 -25.40 -13.81
C ARG A 211 18.32 -25.45 -15.28
N ALA A 212 19.21 -25.89 -16.17
CA ALA A 212 18.91 -26.03 -17.58
C ALA A 212 17.86 -27.13 -17.81
N GLU A 213 18.07 -28.28 -17.18
CA GLU A 213 17.13 -29.41 -17.20
C GLU A 213 15.76 -29.03 -16.62
N GLY A 214 15.73 -28.39 -15.46
CA GLY A 214 14.48 -27.92 -14.85
C GLY A 214 13.73 -26.88 -15.71
N LYS A 215 14.46 -26.01 -16.44
CA LYS A 215 13.84 -25.09 -17.40
C LYS A 215 13.27 -25.84 -18.62
N ALA A 216 13.97 -26.85 -19.13
CA ALA A 216 13.50 -27.67 -20.24
C ALA A 216 12.23 -28.44 -19.86
N ALA A 217 12.22 -29.12 -18.70
CA ALA A 217 11.05 -29.83 -18.19
C ALA A 217 9.85 -28.90 -17.94
N ALA A 218 10.07 -27.71 -17.38
CA ALA A 218 9.00 -26.73 -17.17
C ALA A 218 8.42 -26.21 -18.50
N ARG A 219 9.27 -26.00 -19.52
CA ARG A 219 8.80 -25.63 -20.87
C ARG A 219 8.01 -26.76 -21.52
N ALA A 220 8.42 -28.01 -21.37
CA ALA A 220 7.69 -29.17 -21.87
C ALA A 220 6.30 -29.28 -21.20
N ARG A 221 6.21 -29.11 -19.88
CA ARG A 221 4.92 -29.11 -19.14
C ARG A 221 3.99 -27.95 -19.53
N LYS A 222 4.54 -26.79 -19.90
CA LYS A 222 3.73 -25.69 -20.44
C LYS A 222 3.19 -26.00 -21.83
N LYS A 223 4.01 -26.61 -22.70
CA LYS A 223 3.58 -27.05 -24.03
C LYS A 223 2.51 -28.13 -23.97
N SER A 224 2.62 -29.09 -23.04
CA SER A 224 1.60 -30.14 -22.87
C SER A 224 0.28 -29.60 -22.31
N LYS A 225 0.31 -28.57 -21.46
CA LYS A 225 -0.91 -27.89 -20.97
C LYS A 225 -1.53 -26.93 -22.00
N ALA A 226 -0.73 -26.41 -22.92
CA ALA A 226 -1.18 -25.50 -23.98
C ALA A 226 -1.73 -26.21 -25.23
N LYS A 227 -1.80 -27.55 -25.23
CA LYS A 227 -2.43 -28.34 -26.29
C LYS A 227 -3.82 -28.81 -25.82
N PRO A 228 -4.88 -28.00 -25.93
CA PRO A 228 -6.24 -28.48 -25.68
C PRO A 228 -6.74 -29.27 -26.91
N MET A 229 -7.29 -30.46 -26.63
CA MET A 229 -8.52 -30.99 -27.26
C MET A 229 -8.66 -31.01 -28.80
N ALA A 230 -7.62 -31.33 -29.56
CA ALA A 230 -7.77 -31.67 -30.98
C ALA A 230 -7.54 -33.17 -31.20
N ALA A 231 -8.57 -33.98 -30.91
CA ALA A 231 -8.87 -35.27 -31.54
C ALA A 231 -9.83 -36.09 -30.65
N THR A 232 -11.13 -35.82 -30.78
CA THR A 232 -12.13 -36.88 -30.60
C THR A 232 -12.84 -37.00 -31.93
N THR A 233 -12.27 -37.84 -32.80
CA THR A 233 -12.83 -38.21 -34.09
C THR A 233 -14.09 -39.03 -33.81
N ILE A 234 -15.26 -38.47 -34.11
CA ILE A 234 -16.52 -39.21 -34.12
C ILE A 234 -16.51 -40.02 -35.43
N THR A 235 -16.24 -41.31 -35.31
CA THR A 235 -16.53 -42.32 -36.33
C THR A 235 -17.83 -42.98 -35.93
N THR A 236 -18.88 -42.92 -36.76
CA THR A 236 -19.68 -44.09 -37.21
C THR A 236 -20.71 -43.63 -38.26
N ALA A 237 -20.82 -44.48 -39.29
CA ALA A 237 -21.45 -44.40 -40.60
C ALA A 237 -23.01 -44.44 -40.59
N PRO A 238 -23.66 -44.23 -41.77
CA PRO A 238 -25.12 -44.17 -41.96
C PRO A 238 -25.90 -45.44 -41.60
#